data_AF-A0A4R2TLB0-F1
#
_entry.id   AF-A0A4R2TLB0-F1
#
_cell.length_a   1.000
_cell.length_b   1.000
_cell.length_c   1.000
_cell.angle_alpha   90.00
_cell.angle_beta   90.00
_cell.angle_gamma   90.00
#
_symmetry.space_group_name_H-M   'P 1'
#
loop_
_entity.id
_entity.type
_entity.pdbx_description
1 polymer ?
#
loop_
_entity_poly.entity_id
_entity_poly.type
_entity_poly.pdbx_seq_one_letter_code
_entity_poly.pdbx_strand_id
1 'polypeptide(L)'
;MEHFDKIDFIGIFESIKVNMIESKEVLIELDAQNGDGDLGLSMTSGFIKTCEILSVLEETDLGRIFLTISKTFNEAAPSTLGTLLSIGFMGMAKAYKGKSSVNAIELSMGFEKALEAIMDKGGAKPGEKTIIDSLYPAIKTLKEEAIKNKGILEIFDAAEKAGYEGMEKTREMKSVHGRAAYYRDSSIGILDGGAMVGMLFIKGCKDYFYSKYSKGEVL
;
A
#
# COMPACT_ATOMS: atom_id res chain seq x y z
N MET A 1 13.08 8.77 19.65
CA MET A 1 12.27 7.90 18.76
C MET A 1 12.23 8.61 17.42
N GLU A 2 12.49 7.91 16.33
CA GLU A 2 12.52 8.55 15.00
C GLU A 2 11.13 9.07 14.64
N HIS A 3 11.10 10.23 13.97
CA HIS A 3 9.89 10.84 13.44
C HIS A 3 10.01 10.93 11.93
N PHE A 4 8.90 10.64 11.25
CA PHE A 4 8.78 10.64 9.81
C PHE A 4 7.87 11.78 9.37
N ASP A 5 8.36 12.65 8.51
CA ASP A 5 7.66 13.83 8.05
C ASP A 5 7.31 13.74 6.56
N LYS A 6 6.93 14.86 5.96
CA LYS A 6 6.61 14.94 4.53
C LYS A 6 7.73 14.45 3.63
N ILE A 7 9.00 14.73 3.93
CA ILE A 7 10.15 14.31 3.13
C ILE A 7 10.23 12.78 3.14
N ASP A 8 9.97 12.16 4.29
CA ASP A 8 9.87 10.71 4.39
C ASP A 8 8.74 10.16 3.53
N PHE A 9 7.54 10.73 3.59
CA PHE A 9 6.43 10.28 2.76
C PHE A 9 6.69 10.47 1.26
N ILE A 10 7.33 11.56 0.84
CA ILE A 10 7.75 11.74 -0.57
C ILE A 10 8.65 10.57 -0.99
N GLY A 11 9.67 10.25 -0.19
CA GLY A 11 10.58 9.14 -0.48
C GLY A 11 9.89 7.77 -0.49
N ILE A 12 8.94 7.53 0.43
CA ILE A 12 8.12 6.31 0.46
C ILE A 12 7.30 6.18 -0.83
N PHE A 13 6.58 7.23 -1.24
CA PHE A 13 5.76 7.18 -2.46
C PHE A 13 6.62 7.03 -3.72
N GLU A 14 7.81 7.64 -3.76
CA GLU A 14 8.79 7.44 -4.83
C GLU A 14 9.23 5.97 -4.93
N SER A 15 9.59 5.32 -3.81
CA SER A 15 9.96 3.90 -3.80
C SER A 15 8.79 2.99 -4.19
N ILE A 16 7.56 3.31 -3.76
CA ILE A 16 6.37 2.57 -4.18
C ILE A 16 6.14 2.71 -5.69
N LYS A 17 6.24 3.93 -6.23
CA LYS A 17 6.11 4.19 -7.67
C LYS A 17 7.10 3.35 -8.48
N VAL A 18 8.36 3.27 -8.06
CA VAL A 18 9.39 2.45 -8.73
C VAL A 18 8.95 0.98 -8.78
N ASN A 19 8.56 0.39 -7.63
CA ASN A 19 8.11 -1.00 -7.58
C ASN A 19 6.89 -1.27 -8.49
N MET A 20 5.95 -0.31 -8.59
CA MET A 20 4.77 -0.41 -9.44
C MET A 20 5.13 -0.35 -10.94
N ILE A 21 6.06 0.52 -11.32
CA ILE A 21 6.56 0.62 -12.70
C ILE A 21 7.27 -0.66 -13.10
N GLU A 22 8.17 -1.17 -12.25
CA GLU A 22 8.92 -2.41 -12.53
C GLU A 22 8.02 -3.63 -12.63
N SER A 23 6.95 -3.67 -11.84
CA SER A 23 5.98 -4.78 -11.83
C SER A 23 4.83 -4.62 -12.82
N LYS A 24 4.82 -3.53 -13.60
CA LYS A 24 3.67 -3.12 -14.42
C LYS A 24 3.17 -4.24 -15.34
N GLU A 25 4.06 -4.86 -16.10
CA GLU A 25 3.68 -5.87 -17.10
C GLU A 25 3.14 -7.14 -16.43
N VAL A 26 3.75 -7.59 -15.33
CA VAL A 26 3.23 -8.72 -14.54
C VAL A 26 1.85 -8.42 -13.96
N LEU A 27 1.61 -7.19 -13.48
CA LEU A 27 0.30 -6.79 -12.98
C LEU A 27 -0.77 -6.80 -14.08
N ILE A 28 -0.42 -6.39 -15.30
CA ILE A 28 -1.29 -6.50 -16.48
C ILE A 28 -1.59 -7.96 -16.79
N GLU A 29 -0.57 -8.83 -16.82
CA GLU A 29 -0.73 -10.26 -17.12
C GLU A 29 -1.57 -11.01 -16.07
N LEU A 30 -1.39 -10.69 -14.78
CA LEU A 30 -2.18 -11.27 -13.69
C LEU A 30 -3.64 -10.85 -13.78
N ASP A 31 -3.90 -9.58 -14.03
CA ASP A 31 -5.25 -9.06 -14.13
C ASP A 31 -5.94 -9.52 -15.42
N ALA A 32 -5.23 -9.66 -16.54
CA ALA A 32 -5.79 -10.16 -17.80
C ALA A 32 -6.29 -11.60 -17.72
N GLN A 33 -5.82 -12.40 -16.75
CA GLN A 33 -6.30 -13.78 -16.57
C GLN A 33 -7.74 -13.85 -16.05
N ASN A 34 -8.18 -12.86 -15.25
CA ASN A 34 -9.49 -12.89 -14.56
C ASN A 34 -10.20 -11.51 -14.53
N GLY A 35 -9.74 -10.55 -15.34
CA GLY A 35 -10.10 -9.13 -15.35
C GLY A 35 -9.93 -8.52 -16.75
N ASP A 36 -9.73 -7.20 -16.84
CA ASP A 36 -9.52 -6.48 -18.11
C ASP A 36 -8.05 -6.16 -18.41
N GLY A 37 -7.12 -6.51 -17.52
CA GLY A 37 -5.69 -6.31 -17.74
C GLY A 37 -5.26 -4.85 -17.56
N ASP A 38 -6.02 -4.05 -16.84
CA ASP A 38 -5.72 -2.62 -16.65
C ASP A 38 -4.93 -2.33 -15.37
N LEU A 39 -4.79 -3.32 -14.48
CA LEU A 39 -4.27 -3.13 -13.13
C LEU A 39 -2.91 -2.43 -13.11
N GLY A 40 -1.94 -2.91 -13.90
CA GLY A 40 -0.60 -2.31 -13.95
C GLY A 40 -0.60 -0.88 -14.49
N LEU A 41 -1.48 -0.56 -15.45
CA LEU A 41 -1.64 0.79 -16.00
C LEU A 41 -2.22 1.73 -14.94
N SER A 42 -3.32 1.31 -14.31
CA SER A 42 -4.03 2.06 -13.28
C SER A 42 -3.13 2.37 -12.09
N MET A 43 -2.43 1.38 -11.54
CA MET A 43 -1.56 1.59 -10.38
C MET A 43 -0.35 2.47 -10.72
N THR A 44 0.29 2.24 -11.87
CA THR A 44 1.41 3.07 -12.32
C THR A 44 0.99 4.54 -12.47
N SER A 45 -0.14 4.79 -13.13
CA SER A 45 -0.69 6.14 -13.31
C SER A 45 -0.96 6.83 -11.96
N GLY A 46 -1.62 6.14 -11.03
CA GLY A 46 -1.95 6.66 -9.70
C GLY A 46 -0.72 7.07 -8.89
N PHE A 47 0.31 6.23 -8.84
CA PHE A 47 1.53 6.52 -8.08
C PHE A 47 2.41 7.57 -8.75
N ILE A 48 2.48 7.61 -10.09
CA ILE A 48 3.18 8.69 -10.81
C ILE A 48 2.54 10.04 -10.47
N LYS A 49 1.21 10.17 -10.63
CA LYS A 49 0.52 11.43 -10.34
C LYS A 49 0.60 11.85 -8.87
N THR A 50 0.61 10.87 -7.97
CA THR A 50 0.84 11.13 -6.54
C THR A 50 2.23 11.72 -6.28
N CYS A 51 3.28 11.17 -6.90
CA CYS A 51 4.62 11.71 -6.75
C CYS A 51 4.76 13.12 -7.37
N GLU A 52 4.16 13.34 -8.54
CA GLU A 52 4.14 14.66 -9.19
C GLU A 52 3.51 15.72 -8.27
N ILE A 53 2.33 15.46 -7.69
CA ILE A 53 1.68 16.44 -6.81
C ILE A 53 2.46 16.66 -5.52
N LEU A 54 3.03 15.60 -4.93
CA LEU A 54 3.82 15.70 -3.71
C LEU A 54 5.10 16.52 -3.91
N SER A 55 5.68 16.52 -5.12
CA SER A 55 6.90 17.27 -5.43
C SER A 55 6.72 18.80 -5.43
N VAL A 56 5.49 19.27 -5.63
CA VAL A 56 5.16 20.71 -5.73
C VAL A 56 4.26 21.20 -4.59
N LEU A 57 3.68 20.30 -3.79
CA LEU A 57 2.82 20.65 -2.69
C LEU A 57 3.63 21.34 -1.58
N GLU A 58 3.22 22.50 -1.08
CA GLU A 58 3.89 23.21 0.03
C GLU A 58 3.31 22.88 1.42
N GLU A 59 2.17 22.19 1.48
CA GLU A 59 1.50 21.79 2.73
C GLU A 59 2.44 20.93 3.61
N THR A 60 2.30 21.06 4.93
CA THR A 60 3.10 20.36 5.94
C THR A 60 2.24 19.52 6.90
N ASP A 61 0.94 19.79 6.99
CA ASP A 61 0.00 18.92 7.70
C ASP A 61 -0.15 17.60 6.94
N LEU A 62 0.32 16.51 7.55
CA LEU A 62 0.28 15.17 6.97
C LEU A 62 -1.15 14.72 6.69
N GLY A 63 -2.12 15.10 7.51
CA GLY A 63 -3.53 14.81 7.26
C GLY A 63 -4.03 15.43 5.95
N ARG A 64 -3.68 16.70 5.70
CA ARG A 64 -4.02 17.40 4.46
C ARG A 64 -3.23 16.88 3.27
N ILE A 65 -1.96 16.53 3.45
CA ILE A 65 -1.14 15.88 2.41
C ILE A 65 -1.82 14.58 1.97
N PHE A 66 -2.16 13.69 2.89
CA PHE A 66 -2.82 12.42 2.56
C PHE A 66 -4.22 12.59 1.96
N LEU A 67 -4.93 13.67 2.33
CA LEU A 67 -6.19 14.01 1.67
C LEU A 67 -5.98 14.43 0.21
N THR A 68 -4.91 15.16 -0.09
CA THR A 68 -4.50 15.49 -1.47
C THR A 68 -4.12 14.22 -2.23
N ILE A 69 -3.28 13.35 -1.64
CA ILE A 69 -2.91 12.05 -2.22
C ILE A 69 -4.17 11.23 -2.55
N SER A 70 -5.10 11.13 -1.61
CA SER A 70 -6.37 10.40 -1.79
C SER A 70 -7.13 10.88 -3.03
N LYS A 71 -7.30 12.19 -3.22
CA LYS A 71 -8.00 12.77 -4.37
C LYS A 71 -7.24 12.54 -5.68
N THR A 72 -5.96 12.89 -5.69
CA THR A 72 -5.10 12.74 -6.88
C THR A 72 -5.02 11.29 -7.34
N PHE A 73 -4.88 10.34 -6.42
CA PHE A 73 -4.82 8.93 -6.76
C PHE A 73 -6.13 8.42 -7.37
N ASN A 74 -7.28 8.81 -6.81
CA ASN A 74 -8.58 8.41 -7.33
C ASN A 74 -8.84 8.94 -8.75
N GLU A 75 -8.43 10.18 -9.02
CA GLU A 75 -8.56 10.80 -10.35
C GLU A 75 -7.64 10.12 -11.37
N ALA A 76 -6.41 9.78 -10.97
CA ALA A 76 -5.40 9.22 -11.86
C ALA A 76 -5.52 7.70 -12.09
N ALA A 77 -6.15 6.97 -11.17
CA ALA A 77 -6.37 5.53 -11.23
C ALA A 77 -7.87 5.20 -11.09
N PRO A 78 -8.69 5.44 -12.13
CA PRO A 78 -10.13 5.23 -12.08
C PRO A 78 -10.51 3.74 -12.19
N SER A 79 -10.10 2.95 -11.20
CA SER A 79 -10.40 1.52 -11.08
C SER A 79 -10.94 1.19 -9.68
N THR A 80 -11.51 -0.02 -9.52
CA THR A 80 -12.02 -0.45 -8.20
C THR A 80 -10.91 -0.43 -7.15
N LEU A 81 -9.72 -0.95 -7.50
CA LEU A 81 -8.59 -0.93 -6.59
C LEU A 81 -8.09 0.51 -6.34
N GLY A 82 -8.11 1.36 -7.38
CA GLY A 82 -7.72 2.77 -7.23
C GLY A 82 -8.60 3.53 -6.25
N THR A 83 -9.92 3.33 -6.33
CA THR A 83 -10.87 3.89 -5.35
C THR A 83 -10.65 3.33 -3.94
N LEU A 84 -10.36 2.02 -3.79
CA LEU A 84 -10.06 1.44 -2.48
C LEU A 84 -8.80 2.05 -1.86
N LEU A 85 -7.71 2.16 -2.62
CA LEU A 85 -6.47 2.79 -2.15
C LEU A 85 -6.68 4.27 -1.81
N SER A 86 -7.44 5.02 -2.61
CA SER A 86 -7.83 6.39 -2.29
C SER A 86 -8.54 6.49 -0.93
N ILE A 87 -9.44 5.56 -0.63
CA ILE A 87 -10.15 5.50 0.64
C ILE A 87 -9.20 5.11 1.79
N GLY A 88 -8.26 4.21 1.53
CA GLY A 88 -7.15 3.93 2.46
C GLY A 88 -6.35 5.19 2.80
N PHE A 89 -5.95 5.97 1.80
CA PHE A 89 -5.25 7.25 2.02
C PHE A 89 -6.11 8.26 2.78
N MET A 90 -7.44 8.27 2.57
CA MET A 90 -8.35 9.08 3.39
C MET A 90 -8.39 8.59 4.85
N GLY A 91 -8.24 7.29 5.10
CA GLY A 91 -8.04 6.73 6.45
C GLY A 91 -6.77 7.27 7.11
N MET A 92 -5.65 7.26 6.38
CA MET A 92 -4.37 7.84 6.85
C MET A 92 -4.50 9.35 7.10
N ALA A 93 -5.18 10.07 6.21
CA ALA A 93 -5.44 11.51 6.35
C ALA A 93 -6.13 11.85 7.68
N LYS A 94 -7.12 11.04 8.09
CA LYS A 94 -7.80 11.21 9.38
C LYS A 94 -6.87 10.93 10.56
N ALA A 95 -6.04 9.88 10.46
CA ALA A 95 -5.10 9.50 11.52
C ALA A 95 -3.99 10.54 11.75
N TYR A 96 -3.58 11.24 10.70
CA TYR A 96 -2.47 12.21 10.72
C TYR A 96 -2.90 13.68 10.78
N LYS A 97 -4.19 13.95 10.95
CA LYS A 97 -4.73 15.31 11.02
C LYS A 97 -4.03 16.14 12.11
N GLY A 98 -3.53 17.32 11.74
CA GLY A 98 -2.87 18.24 12.67
C GLY A 98 -1.40 17.90 12.94
N LYS A 99 -0.83 16.87 12.30
CA LYS A 99 0.56 16.43 12.54
C LYS A 99 1.45 16.82 11.38
N SER A 100 2.65 17.32 11.68
CA SER A 100 3.72 17.54 10.69
C SER A 100 4.68 16.35 10.58
N SER A 101 4.72 15.48 11.60
CA SER A 101 5.49 14.24 11.60
C SER A 101 4.82 13.17 12.48
N VAL A 102 5.22 11.91 12.30
CA VAL A 102 4.71 10.76 13.07
C VAL A 102 5.86 9.86 13.49
N ASN A 103 5.81 9.29 14.70
CA ASN A 103 6.73 8.21 15.09
C ASN A 103 6.30 6.85 14.52
N ALA A 104 7.07 5.79 14.76
CA ALA A 104 6.76 4.45 14.24
C ALA A 104 5.39 3.88 14.70
N ILE A 105 4.97 4.15 15.94
CA ILE A 105 3.66 3.74 16.45
C ILE A 105 2.56 4.48 15.69
N GLU A 106 2.68 5.80 15.58
CA GLU A 106 1.71 6.63 14.88
C GLU A 106 1.65 6.30 13.38
N LEU A 107 2.78 6.03 12.75
CA LEU A 107 2.87 5.51 11.38
C LEU A 107 2.03 4.23 11.25
N SER A 108 2.25 3.24 12.14
CA SER A 108 1.49 1.98 12.11
C SER A 108 -0.02 2.19 12.29
N MET A 109 -0.43 3.16 13.13
CA MET A 109 -1.84 3.53 13.30
C MET A 109 -2.45 4.11 12.03
N GLY A 110 -1.70 4.86 11.22
CA GLY A 110 -2.18 5.35 9.94
C GLY A 110 -2.43 4.21 8.95
N PHE A 111 -1.50 3.25 8.85
CA PHE A 111 -1.69 2.04 8.05
C PHE A 111 -2.90 1.23 8.50
N GLU A 112 -3.10 1.07 9.82
CA GLU A 112 -4.28 0.42 10.38
C GLU A 112 -5.57 1.15 9.96
N LYS A 113 -5.62 2.48 10.03
CA LYS A 113 -6.78 3.25 9.55
C LYS A 113 -6.99 3.17 8.05
N ALA A 114 -5.93 3.00 7.26
CA ALA A 114 -6.05 2.73 5.84
C ALA A 114 -6.74 1.38 5.59
N LEU A 115 -6.25 0.34 6.25
CA LEU A 115 -6.78 -1.02 6.12
C LEU A 115 -8.24 -1.11 6.56
N GLU A 116 -8.57 -0.55 7.73
CA GLU A 116 -9.96 -0.47 8.22
C GLU A 116 -10.86 0.19 7.17
N ALA A 117 -10.45 1.34 6.61
CA ALA A 117 -11.25 2.05 5.62
C ALA A 117 -11.44 1.26 4.31
N ILE A 118 -10.41 0.52 3.87
CA ILE A 118 -10.50 -0.35 2.69
C ILE A 118 -11.46 -1.51 2.96
N MET A 119 -11.35 -2.18 4.11
CA MET A 119 -12.21 -3.30 4.48
C MET A 119 -13.67 -2.86 4.65
N ASP A 120 -13.90 -1.73 5.32
CA ASP A 120 -15.24 -1.16 5.53
C ASP A 120 -15.92 -0.81 4.21
N LYS A 121 -15.17 -0.25 3.26
CA LYS A 121 -15.72 0.11 1.94
C LYS A 121 -15.90 -1.09 1.03
N GLY A 122 -14.86 -1.93 0.94
CA GLY A 122 -14.79 -3.06 0.00
C GLY A 122 -15.58 -4.27 0.46
N GLY A 123 -15.86 -4.39 1.76
CA GLY A 123 -16.56 -5.54 2.35
C GLY A 123 -15.73 -6.83 2.41
N ALA A 124 -14.51 -6.81 1.86
CA ALA A 124 -13.62 -7.95 1.82
C ALA A 124 -12.94 -8.21 3.17
N LYS A 125 -12.74 -9.48 3.48
CA LYS A 125 -12.09 -9.99 4.69
C LYS A 125 -10.81 -10.76 4.33
N PRO A 126 -9.89 -10.95 5.31
CA PRO A 126 -8.78 -11.87 5.12
C PRO A 126 -9.27 -13.26 4.71
N GLY A 127 -8.64 -13.85 3.71
CA GLY A 127 -8.98 -15.13 3.11
C GLY A 127 -9.87 -15.05 1.86
N GLU A 128 -10.25 -13.85 1.41
CA GLU A 128 -11.22 -13.67 0.31
C GLU A 128 -10.58 -13.31 -1.04
N LYS A 129 -9.25 -13.48 -1.16
CA LYS A 129 -8.44 -13.30 -2.37
C LYS A 129 -8.53 -11.87 -2.92
N THR A 130 -8.01 -10.92 -2.16
CA THR A 130 -7.98 -9.50 -2.49
C THR A 130 -6.69 -8.85 -1.99
N ILE A 131 -6.54 -7.53 -2.21
CA ILE A 131 -5.48 -6.72 -1.59
C ILE A 131 -5.38 -6.86 -0.06
N ILE A 132 -6.49 -7.19 0.60
CA ILE A 132 -6.52 -7.40 2.06
C ILE A 132 -5.60 -8.55 2.48
N ASP A 133 -5.41 -9.57 1.64
CA ASP A 133 -4.65 -10.76 1.99
C ASP A 133 -3.15 -10.48 2.14
N SER A 134 -2.61 -9.44 1.50
CA SER A 134 -1.26 -8.96 1.76
C SER A 134 -1.22 -7.84 2.81
N LEU A 135 -2.16 -6.89 2.75
CA LEU A 135 -2.14 -5.74 3.67
C LEU A 135 -2.45 -6.12 5.12
N TYR A 136 -3.42 -7.00 5.36
CA TYR A 136 -3.82 -7.38 6.72
C TYR A 136 -2.67 -8.00 7.53
N PRO A 137 -1.98 -9.06 7.05
CA PRO A 137 -0.85 -9.62 7.81
C PRO A 137 0.34 -8.65 7.91
N ALA A 138 0.60 -7.85 6.88
CA ALA A 138 1.67 -6.85 6.91
C ALA A 138 1.43 -5.78 7.98
N ILE A 139 0.24 -5.16 7.98
CA ILE A 139 -0.11 -4.04 8.86
C ILE A 139 -0.29 -4.52 10.31
N LYS A 140 -0.82 -5.72 10.51
CA LYS A 140 -0.85 -6.35 11.84
C LYS A 140 0.56 -6.51 12.41
N THR A 141 1.47 -7.06 11.62
CA THR A 141 2.89 -7.22 12.02
C THR A 141 3.55 -5.87 12.26
N LEU A 142 3.33 -4.89 11.37
CA LEU A 142 3.84 -3.53 11.51
C LEU A 142 3.50 -2.92 12.88
N LYS A 143 2.24 -3.04 13.30
CA LYS A 143 1.75 -2.55 14.59
C LYS A 143 2.35 -3.31 15.76
N GLU A 144 2.39 -4.64 15.69
CA GLU A 144 2.97 -5.48 16.75
C GLU A 144 4.45 -5.18 16.97
N GLU A 145 5.22 -5.00 15.89
CA GLU A 145 6.66 -4.70 15.97
C GLU A 145 6.93 -3.24 16.39
N ALA A 146 6.09 -2.29 15.99
CA ALA A 146 6.19 -0.90 16.44
C ALA A 146 6.00 -0.77 17.97
N ILE A 147 5.09 -1.55 18.56
CA ILE A 147 4.86 -1.57 20.02
C ILE A 147 6.05 -2.18 20.77
N LYS A 148 6.79 -3.11 20.15
CA LYS A 148 8.01 -3.70 20.71
C LYS A 148 9.23 -2.75 20.68
N ASN A 149 9.05 -1.52 20.18
CA ASN A 149 10.10 -0.50 20.09
C ASN A 149 11.34 -0.97 19.31
N LYS A 150 11.13 -1.75 18.24
CA LYS A 150 12.17 -2.12 17.28
C LYS A 150 12.53 -0.95 16.37
N GLY A 151 13.70 -1.04 15.71
CA GLY A 151 14.08 -0.10 14.66
C GLY A 151 13.16 -0.19 13.44
N ILE A 152 13.01 0.92 12.71
CA ILE A 152 12.08 1.01 11.57
C ILE A 152 12.37 0.00 10.46
N LEU A 153 13.66 -0.34 10.25
CA LEU A 153 14.08 -1.37 9.30
C LEU A 153 13.53 -2.76 9.68
N GLU A 154 13.73 -3.18 10.93
CA GLU A 154 13.23 -4.47 11.43
C GLU A 154 11.70 -4.56 11.39
N ILE A 155 11.03 -3.44 11.69
CA ILE A 155 9.56 -3.33 11.62
C ILE A 155 9.08 -3.59 10.19
N PHE A 156 9.68 -2.94 9.19
CA PHE A 156 9.27 -3.11 7.80
C PHE A 156 9.75 -4.41 7.16
N ASP A 157 10.86 -5.00 7.62
CA ASP A 157 11.25 -6.36 7.23
C ASP A 157 10.20 -7.39 7.65
N ALA A 158 9.75 -7.33 8.90
CA ALA A 158 8.74 -8.23 9.40
C ALA A 158 7.40 -8.02 8.69
N ALA A 159 6.99 -6.76 8.46
CA ALA A 159 5.76 -6.42 7.76
C ALA A 159 5.78 -6.87 6.30
N GLU A 160 6.88 -6.65 5.57
CA GLU A 160 7.02 -7.05 4.17
C GLU A 160 6.98 -8.57 4.03
N LYS A 161 7.71 -9.30 4.89
CA LYS A 161 7.64 -10.77 4.91
C LYS A 161 6.21 -11.28 5.14
N ALA A 162 5.50 -10.72 6.12
CA ALA A 162 4.12 -11.12 6.40
C ALA A 162 3.17 -10.80 5.23
N GLY A 163 3.38 -9.66 4.57
CA GLY A 163 2.63 -9.28 3.37
C GLY A 163 2.91 -10.18 2.16
N TYR A 164 4.16 -10.58 1.97
CA TYR A 164 4.57 -11.54 0.94
C TYR A 164 3.94 -12.91 1.15
N GLU A 165 4.00 -13.46 2.37
CA GLU A 165 3.35 -14.72 2.72
C GLU A 165 1.82 -14.65 2.52
N GLY A 166 1.21 -13.52 2.87
CA GLY A 166 -0.21 -13.26 2.64
C GLY A 166 -0.59 -13.22 1.15
N MET A 167 0.21 -12.52 0.35
CA MET A 167 0.09 -12.45 -1.09
C MET A 167 0.18 -13.84 -1.75
N GLU A 168 1.21 -14.63 -1.42
CA GLU A 168 1.40 -15.96 -2.02
C GLU A 168 0.26 -16.92 -1.68
N LYS A 169 -0.27 -16.88 -0.45
CA LYS A 169 -1.43 -17.69 -0.04
C LYS A 169 -2.67 -17.45 -0.90
N THR A 170 -2.78 -16.31 -1.58
CA THR A 170 -3.92 -16.06 -2.48
C THR A 170 -4.03 -17.06 -3.62
N ARG A 171 -2.93 -17.74 -3.99
CA ARG A 171 -2.96 -18.84 -4.97
C ARG A 171 -3.85 -19.99 -4.53
N GLU A 172 -3.97 -20.22 -3.22
CA GLU A 172 -4.77 -21.31 -2.65
C GLU A 172 -6.23 -20.88 -2.40
N MET A 173 -6.56 -19.62 -2.67
CA MET A 173 -7.87 -19.03 -2.36
C MET A 173 -8.79 -19.03 -3.58
N LYS A 174 -10.08 -19.10 -3.30
CA LYS A 174 -11.15 -18.85 -4.27
C LYS A 174 -11.55 -17.39 -4.21
N SER A 175 -11.64 -16.73 -5.37
CA SER A 175 -12.09 -15.34 -5.41
C SER A 175 -13.57 -15.22 -5.01
N VAL A 176 -13.84 -14.32 -4.07
CA VAL A 176 -15.20 -14.02 -3.59
C VAL A 176 -15.67 -12.62 -4.02
N HIS A 177 -14.74 -11.77 -4.46
CA HIS A 177 -14.97 -10.37 -4.82
C HIS A 177 -14.45 -10.01 -6.22
N GLY A 178 -14.95 -8.89 -6.75
CA GLY A 178 -14.48 -8.33 -8.02
C GLY A 178 -14.81 -9.19 -9.24
N ARG A 179 -14.15 -8.91 -10.37
CA ARG A 179 -14.37 -9.64 -11.62
C ARG A 179 -13.87 -11.08 -11.56
N ALA A 180 -12.82 -11.33 -10.77
CA ALA A 180 -12.29 -12.67 -10.54
C ALA A 180 -13.31 -13.62 -9.89
N ALA A 181 -14.27 -13.10 -9.12
CA ALA A 181 -15.36 -13.91 -8.54
C ALA A 181 -16.24 -14.59 -9.60
N TYR A 182 -16.29 -14.09 -10.84
CA TYR A 182 -17.00 -14.76 -11.94
C TYR A 182 -16.35 -16.08 -12.34
N TYR A 183 -15.05 -16.21 -12.12
CA TYR A 183 -14.24 -17.37 -12.52
C TYR A 183 -14.09 -18.42 -11.39
N ARG A 184 -14.53 -18.10 -10.16
CA ARG A 184 -14.69 -19.04 -9.02
C ARG A 184 -13.52 -20.03 -8.88
N ASP A 185 -13.75 -21.33 -9.12
CA ASP A 185 -12.76 -22.38 -8.90
C ASP A 185 -11.57 -22.27 -9.86
N SER A 186 -11.76 -21.62 -11.01
CA SER A 186 -10.67 -21.33 -11.96
C SER A 186 -9.68 -20.27 -11.46
N SER A 187 -9.98 -19.57 -10.35
CA SER A 187 -9.05 -18.62 -9.75
C SER A 187 -7.97 -19.29 -8.88
N ILE A 188 -8.13 -20.58 -8.56
CA ILE A 188 -7.17 -21.34 -7.74
C ILE A 188 -5.92 -21.62 -8.59
N GLY A 189 -4.74 -21.46 -7.97
CA GLY A 189 -3.41 -21.57 -8.59
C GLY A 189 -2.87 -20.23 -9.12
N ILE A 190 -3.73 -19.24 -9.31
CA ILE A 190 -3.37 -17.92 -9.85
C ILE A 190 -3.14 -16.94 -8.70
N LEU A 191 -2.08 -16.14 -8.75
CA LEU A 191 -1.84 -15.09 -7.75
C LEU A 191 -2.89 -13.97 -7.87
N ASP A 192 -3.34 -13.39 -6.77
CA ASP A 192 -4.20 -12.20 -6.84
C ASP A 192 -3.38 -10.94 -7.17
N GLY A 193 -3.78 -10.21 -8.22
CA GLY A 193 -3.10 -8.97 -8.61
C GLY A 193 -3.24 -7.86 -7.57
N GLY A 194 -4.39 -7.75 -6.91
CA GLY A 194 -4.60 -6.78 -5.82
C GLY A 194 -3.69 -7.05 -4.62
N ALA A 195 -3.55 -8.31 -4.22
CA ALA A 195 -2.63 -8.73 -3.17
C ALA A 195 -1.17 -8.41 -3.55
N MET A 196 -0.78 -8.59 -4.82
CA MET A 196 0.54 -8.20 -5.28
C MET A 196 0.77 -6.69 -5.16
N VAL A 197 -0.21 -5.86 -5.54
CA VAL A 197 -0.14 -4.40 -5.33
C VAL A 197 0.03 -4.06 -3.84
N GLY A 198 -0.73 -4.70 -2.94
CA GLY A 198 -0.59 -4.48 -1.50
C GLY A 198 0.80 -4.85 -0.97
N MET A 199 1.38 -5.95 -1.44
CA MET A 199 2.75 -6.35 -1.08
C MET A 199 3.77 -5.34 -1.61
N LEU A 200 3.68 -4.95 -2.89
CA LEU A 200 4.58 -3.96 -3.51
C LEU A 200 4.53 -2.59 -2.80
N PHE A 201 3.37 -2.21 -2.27
CA PHE A 201 3.22 -1.01 -1.44
C PHE A 201 4.06 -1.11 -0.16
N ILE A 202 3.96 -2.23 0.57
CA ILE A 202 4.73 -2.46 1.81
C ILE A 202 6.23 -2.58 1.49
N LYS A 203 6.59 -3.27 0.40
CA LYS A 203 7.96 -3.34 -0.10
C LYS A 203 8.52 -1.96 -0.40
N GLY A 204 7.75 -1.07 -1.05
CA GLY A 204 8.18 0.30 -1.34
C GLY A 204 8.47 1.11 -0.08
N CYS A 205 7.67 0.92 0.97
CA CYS A 205 7.96 1.52 2.28
C CYS A 205 9.29 1.01 2.85
N LYS A 206 9.51 -0.31 2.82
CA LYS A 206 10.77 -0.93 3.24
C LYS A 206 11.97 -0.40 2.44
N ASP A 207 11.86 -0.37 1.12
CA ASP A 207 12.93 0.08 0.21
C ASP A 207 13.34 1.53 0.52
N TYR A 208 12.38 2.40 0.84
CA TYR A 208 12.67 3.78 1.27
C TYR A 208 13.54 3.79 2.53
N PHE A 209 13.13 3.09 3.59
CA PHE A 209 13.89 3.08 4.83
C PHE A 209 15.26 2.46 4.64
N TYR A 210 15.37 1.37 3.86
CA TYR A 210 16.67 0.83 3.50
C TYR A 210 17.53 1.84 2.75
N SER A 211 16.98 2.58 1.78
CA SER A 211 17.73 3.63 1.08
C SER A 211 18.18 4.75 2.02
N LYS A 212 17.32 5.20 2.93
CA LYS A 212 17.60 6.24 3.93
C LYS A 212 18.73 5.81 4.88
N TYR A 213 18.67 4.60 5.42
CA TYR A 213 19.59 4.16 6.48
C TYR A 213 20.81 3.37 5.99
N SER A 214 20.73 2.70 4.83
CA SER A 214 21.88 1.99 4.25
C SER A 214 22.89 2.92 3.59
N LYS A 215 22.48 4.13 3.21
CA LYS A 215 23.39 5.14 2.65
C LYS A 215 24.21 5.90 3.69
N GLY A 216 24.03 5.62 4.98
CA GLY A 216 24.82 6.20 6.05
C GLY A 216 24.93 7.72 5.91
N GLU A 217 23.91 8.46 6.30
CA GLU A 217 24.09 9.90 6.54
C GLU A 217 25.09 10.07 7.68
N VAL A 218 26.35 10.23 7.28
CA VAL A 218 27.27 11.21 7.85
C VAL A 218 26.52 12.54 7.82
N LEU A 219 25.85 12.88 8.91
CA LEU A 219 25.55 14.26 9.26
C LEU A 219 26.78 14.89 9.91
#